data_AF-A0A1G6UHN0-F1
#
_entry.id   AF-A0A1G6UHN0-F1
#
_cell.length_a   1.000
_cell.length_b   1.000
_cell.length_c   1.000
_cell.angle_alpha   90.00
_cell.angle_beta   90.00
_cell.angle_gamma   90.00
#
_symmetry.space_group_name_H-M   'P 1'
#
loop_
_entity.id
_entity.type
_entity.pdbx_description
1 polymer ?
#
loop_
_entity_poly.entity_id
_entity_poly.type
_entity_poly.pdbx_seq_one_letter_code
_entity_poly.pdbx_strand_id
1 'polypeptide(L)'
;MWRRRPLLPVLPAPVSLGEGGALSAPLRHLPGVRINGERANPTGSFKDRMASPAASRARDRGLGTVAVAPTGHAAVSTAAYAAAAWAVRHGRGDGYAPS
;
A
#
# COMPACT_ATOMS: atom_id res chain seq x y z
N MET A 1 5.03 -2.95 -7.48
CA MET A 1 4.41 -4.25 -7.19
C MET A 1 3.52 -4.66 -8.35
N TRP A 2 2.60 -3.79 -8.74
CA TRP A 2 1.63 -3.98 -9.82
C TRP A 2 2.21 -4.36 -11.19
N ARG A 3 3.52 -4.20 -11.46
CA ARG A 3 4.15 -4.82 -12.64
C ARG A 3 3.91 -6.34 -12.73
N ARG A 4 3.67 -7.01 -11.61
CA ARG A 4 3.36 -8.45 -11.54
C ARG A 4 1.84 -8.71 -11.46
N ARG A 5 1.00 -7.90 -12.15
CA ARG A 5 -0.48 -8.06 -12.16
C ARG A 5 -0.99 -9.50 -12.30
N PRO A 6 -0.41 -10.37 -13.16
CA PRO A 6 -0.90 -11.73 -13.32
C PRO A 6 -0.82 -12.59 -12.04
N LEU A 7 -0.03 -12.17 -11.04
CA LEU A 7 0.14 -12.87 -9.76
C LEU A 7 -0.71 -12.25 -8.63
N LEU A 8 -1.54 -11.26 -8.93
CA LEU A 8 -2.31 -10.50 -7.95
C LEU A 8 -3.82 -10.69 -8.17
N PRO A 9 -4.65 -10.43 -7.15
CA PRO A 9 -6.09 -10.38 -7.32
C PRO A 9 -6.50 -9.41 -8.42
N VAL A 10 -7.54 -9.76 -9.18
CA VAL A 10 -8.13 -8.86 -10.19
C VAL A 10 -8.77 -7.67 -9.46
N LEU A 11 -8.16 -6.50 -9.65
CA LEU A 11 -8.57 -5.23 -9.06
C LEU A 11 -8.59 -4.17 -10.19
N PRO A 12 -9.76 -3.68 -10.61
CA PRO A 12 -9.89 -2.87 -11.83
C PRO A 12 -9.22 -1.50 -11.70
N ALA A 13 -9.24 -0.91 -10.51
CA ALA A 13 -8.63 0.38 -10.22
C ALA A 13 -7.68 0.28 -9.02
N PRO A 14 -6.42 -0.19 -9.22
CA PRO A 14 -5.46 -0.35 -8.13
C PRO A 14 -5.05 1.01 -7.55
N VAL A 15 -5.09 1.11 -6.23
CA VAL A 15 -4.52 2.21 -5.44
C VAL A 15 -3.04 1.92 -5.25
N SER A 16 -2.19 2.74 -5.86
CA SER A 16 -0.73 2.58 -5.86
C SER A 16 -0.08 3.91 -5.52
N LEU A 17 0.89 3.88 -4.60
CA LEU A 17 1.78 5.02 -4.33
C LEU A 17 3.18 4.81 -4.93
N GLY A 18 3.35 3.74 -5.72
CA GLY A 18 4.62 3.37 -6.33
C GLY A 18 5.36 2.29 -5.54
N GLU A 19 4.68 1.57 -4.65
CA GLU A 19 5.27 0.50 -3.86
C GLU A 19 5.79 -0.67 -4.69
N GLY A 20 6.76 -1.36 -4.14
CA GLY A 20 7.63 -2.30 -4.83
C GLY A 20 8.74 -1.60 -5.59
N GLY A 21 9.48 -2.35 -6.40
CA GLY A 21 10.66 -1.82 -7.10
C GLY A 21 11.90 -1.66 -6.21
N ALA A 22 11.80 -2.01 -4.92
CA ALA A 22 12.94 -2.09 -4.01
C ALA A 22 14.07 -2.92 -4.63
N LEU A 23 15.23 -2.28 -4.81
CA LEU A 23 16.43 -2.93 -5.28
C LEU A 23 17.06 -3.72 -4.13
N SER A 24 17.53 -4.92 -4.45
CA SER A 24 18.35 -5.69 -3.51
C SER A 24 19.80 -5.22 -3.63
N ALA A 25 20.48 -5.02 -2.50
CA ALA A 25 21.88 -4.62 -2.44
C ALA A 25 22.73 -5.67 -1.71
N PRO A 26 23.98 -5.93 -2.14
CA PRO A 26 24.87 -6.83 -1.42
C PRO A 26 25.27 -6.25 -0.05
N LEU A 27 25.40 -7.11 0.96
CA LEU A 27 25.89 -6.69 2.28
C LEU A 27 27.42 -6.67 2.26
N ARG A 28 28.01 -5.48 2.43
CA ARG A 28 29.46 -5.25 2.28
C ARG A 28 30.34 -6.16 3.15
N HIS A 29 29.86 -6.50 4.34
CA HIS A 29 30.62 -7.26 5.34
C HIS A 29 30.24 -8.75 5.40
N LEU A 30 29.34 -9.22 4.53
CA LEU A 30 28.89 -10.60 4.52
C LEU A 30 28.72 -11.09 3.06
N PRO A 31 29.78 -11.66 2.47
CA PRO A 31 29.76 -12.17 1.11
C PRO A 31 28.61 -13.15 0.88
N GLY A 32 27.98 -13.08 -0.29
CA GLY A 32 26.84 -13.93 -0.64
C GLY A 32 25.50 -13.49 -0.03
N VAL A 33 25.48 -12.56 0.93
CA VAL A 33 24.25 -12.05 1.53
C VAL A 33 23.82 -10.75 0.88
N ARG A 34 22.51 -10.61 0.67
CA ARG A 34 21.89 -9.42 0.09
C ARG A 34 20.77 -8.91 1.00
N ILE A 35 20.66 -7.59 1.12
CA ILE A 35 19.54 -6.92 1.76
C ILE A 35 18.45 -6.67 0.71
N ASN A 36 17.20 -6.90 1.08
CA ASN A 36 16.06 -6.43 0.32
C ASN A 36 15.68 -5.00 0.77
N GLY A 37 15.77 -4.03 -0.13
CA GLY A 37 15.63 -2.59 0.16
C GLY A 37 14.20 -2.10 0.41
N GLU A 38 13.36 -2.82 1.16
CA GLU A 38 11.94 -2.50 1.36
C GLU A 38 11.67 -1.18 2.08
N ARG A 39 12.71 -0.53 2.64
CA ARG A 39 12.61 0.81 3.22
C ARG A 39 12.39 1.89 2.16
N ALA A 40 12.67 1.61 0.88
CA ALA A 40 12.44 2.54 -0.22
C ALA A 40 10.97 2.60 -0.69
N ASN A 41 10.07 1.81 -0.09
CA ASN A 41 8.64 1.94 -0.36
C ASN A 41 8.10 3.28 0.18
N PRO A 42 6.95 3.79 -0.33
CA PRO A 42 6.42 5.12 -0.03
C PRO A 42 6.31 5.50 1.46
N THR A 43 5.97 4.56 2.35
CA THR A 43 5.87 4.79 3.80
C THR A 43 7.06 4.23 4.60
N GLY A 44 8.12 3.85 3.92
CA GLY A 44 9.35 3.39 4.55
C GLY A 44 9.35 1.92 4.97
N SER A 45 8.38 1.10 4.51
CA SER A 45 8.33 -0.31 4.89
C SER A 45 7.69 -1.22 3.85
N PHE A 46 7.92 -2.52 3.97
CA PHE A 46 7.28 -3.55 3.14
C PHE A 46 5.75 -3.60 3.29
N LYS A 47 5.18 -2.97 4.34
CA LYS A 47 3.74 -2.96 4.60
C LYS A 47 2.95 -2.30 3.46
N ASP A 48 3.59 -1.44 2.68
CA ASP A 48 2.99 -0.80 1.51
C ASP A 48 2.50 -1.81 0.47
N ARG A 49 3.25 -2.91 0.28
CA ARG A 49 2.86 -3.98 -0.62
C ARG A 49 1.60 -4.72 -0.18
N MET A 50 1.23 -4.62 1.10
CA MET A 50 -0.02 -5.18 1.63
C MET A 50 -1.13 -4.14 1.66
N ALA A 51 -0.82 -2.89 2.06
CA ALA A 51 -1.79 -1.82 2.13
C ALA A 51 -2.36 -1.44 0.75
N SER A 52 -1.54 -1.47 -0.30
CA SER A 52 -1.97 -1.19 -1.67
C SER A 52 -3.14 -2.07 -2.17
N PRO A 53 -3.02 -3.41 -2.23
CA PRO A 53 -4.13 -4.25 -2.66
C PRO A 53 -5.31 -4.23 -1.68
N ALA A 54 -5.06 -4.07 -0.37
CA ALA A 54 -6.13 -3.97 0.63
C ALA A 54 -6.99 -2.72 0.43
N ALA A 55 -6.38 -1.55 0.27
CA ALA A 55 -7.08 -0.30 -0.01
C ALA A 55 -7.77 -0.33 -1.38
N SER A 56 -7.12 -0.94 -2.39
CA SER A 56 -7.73 -1.15 -3.70
C SER A 56 -9.02 -1.96 -3.61
N ARG A 57 -9.00 -3.07 -2.84
CA ARG A 57 -10.19 -3.90 -2.64
C ARG A 57 -11.26 -3.17 -1.82
N ALA A 58 -10.87 -2.42 -0.78
CA ALA A 58 -11.82 -1.66 0.03
C ALA A 58 -12.55 -0.61 -0.82
N ARG A 59 -11.81 0.13 -1.67
CA ARG A 59 -12.38 1.09 -2.62
C ARG A 59 -13.28 0.41 -3.64
N ASP A 60 -12.85 -0.70 -4.23
CA ASP A 60 -13.64 -1.49 -5.19
C ASP A 60 -14.97 -1.98 -4.60
N ARG A 61 -15.01 -2.25 -3.30
CA ARG A 61 -16.23 -2.64 -2.56
C ARG A 61 -17.04 -1.47 -2.02
N GLY A 62 -16.64 -0.23 -2.28
CA GLY A 62 -17.33 0.96 -1.78
C GLY A 62 -17.26 1.13 -0.26
N LEU A 63 -16.28 0.52 0.41
CA LEU A 63 -16.10 0.68 1.85
C LEU A 63 -15.54 2.07 2.17
N GLY A 64 -16.08 2.72 3.20
CA GLY A 64 -15.62 4.05 3.65
C GLY A 64 -14.57 4.01 4.76
N THR A 65 -14.26 2.83 5.29
CA THR A 65 -13.38 2.68 6.44
C THR A 65 -12.47 1.46 6.27
N VAL A 66 -11.22 1.60 6.69
CA VAL A 66 -10.25 0.51 6.84
C VAL A 66 -9.67 0.54 8.25
N ALA A 67 -9.47 -0.63 8.84
CA ALA A 67 -8.91 -0.78 10.18
C ALA A 67 -7.74 -1.77 10.16
N VAL A 68 -6.79 -1.59 11.06
CA VAL A 68 -5.60 -2.45 11.18
C VAL A 68 -5.17 -2.55 12.64
N ALA A 69 -4.73 -3.73 13.07
CA ALA A 69 -4.10 -3.89 14.38
C ALA A 69 -2.74 -3.14 14.40
N PRO A 70 -2.52 -2.22 15.37
CA PRO A 70 -1.41 -1.28 15.28
C PRO A 70 -0.06 -1.93 15.62
N THR A 71 0.86 -1.91 14.65
CA THR A 71 2.28 -2.29 14.81
C THR A 71 3.22 -1.21 14.24
N GLY A 72 2.81 0.07 14.32
CA GLY A 72 3.56 1.21 13.78
C GLY A 72 3.48 1.28 12.25
N HIS A 73 4.37 0.60 11.54
CA HIS A 73 4.44 0.63 10.06
C HIS A 73 3.16 0.17 9.37
N ALA A 74 2.41 -0.77 9.97
CA ALA A 74 1.12 -1.19 9.41
C ALA A 74 0.08 -0.06 9.46
N ALA A 75 0.07 0.72 10.56
CA ALA A 75 -0.85 1.83 10.73
C ALA A 75 -0.49 2.97 9.77
N VAL A 76 0.79 3.35 9.68
CA VAL A 76 1.27 4.40 8.77
C VAL A 76 0.95 4.05 7.31
N SER A 77 1.27 2.81 6.90
CA SER A 77 0.97 2.33 5.55
C SER A 77 -0.54 2.34 5.28
N THR A 78 -1.35 1.77 6.19
CA THR A 78 -2.81 1.75 6.03
C THR A 78 -3.39 3.17 5.90
N ALA A 79 -2.95 4.12 6.71
CA ALA A 79 -3.40 5.50 6.66
C ALA A 79 -3.05 6.18 5.32
N ALA A 80 -1.82 6.00 4.83
CA ALA A 80 -1.39 6.59 3.56
C ALA A 80 -2.18 6.05 2.36
N TYR A 81 -2.39 4.73 2.31
CA TYR A 81 -3.15 4.10 1.23
C TYR A 81 -4.65 4.37 1.33
N ALA A 82 -5.18 4.54 2.54
CA ALA A 82 -6.55 5.00 2.72
C ALA A 82 -6.71 6.42 2.16
N ALA A 83 -5.84 7.35 2.54
CA ALA A 83 -5.86 8.71 2.00
C ALA A 83 -5.81 8.70 0.46
N ALA A 84 -4.92 7.91 -0.13
CA ALA A 84 -4.81 7.77 -1.59
C ALA A 84 -6.08 7.21 -2.25
N ALA A 85 -6.75 6.25 -1.60
CA ALA A 85 -7.96 5.62 -2.13
C ALA A 85 -9.14 6.60 -2.21
N TRP A 86 -9.27 7.54 -1.28
CA TRP A 86 -10.43 8.44 -1.16
C TRP A 86 -10.12 9.93 -1.39
N ALA A 87 -8.87 10.32 -1.65
CA ALA A 87 -8.49 11.70 -2.02
C ALA A 87 -9.24 12.23 -3.26
N VAL A 88 -9.65 11.35 -4.18
CA VAL A 88 -10.38 11.73 -5.41
C VAL A 88 -11.90 11.89 -5.20
N ARG A 89 -12.45 11.45 -4.05
CA ARG A 89 -13.90 11.54 -3.79
C ARG A 89 -14.37 12.88 -3.19
N HIS A 90 -13.47 13.68 -2.61
CA HIS A 90 -13.86 14.94 -1.96
C HIS A 90 -14.25 16.07 -2.93
N GLY A 91 -14.29 15.83 -4.25
CA GLY A 91 -14.73 16.78 -5.26
C GLY A 91 -16.18 16.59 -5.77
N ARG A 92 -16.89 15.55 -5.33
CA ARG A 92 -18.30 15.33 -5.67
C ARG A 92 -19.03 14.83 -4.43
N GLY A 93 -19.86 15.67 -3.84
CA GLY A 93 -20.53 15.43 -2.55
C GLY A 93 -21.18 14.06 -2.41
N ASP A 94 -20.44 13.12 -1.83
CA ASP A 94 -20.91 11.77 -1.53
C ASP A 94 -20.53 11.34 -0.11
N GLY A 95 -21.17 12.02 0.86
CA GLY A 95 -21.79 11.33 2.00
C GLY A 95 -20.89 10.52 2.92
N TYR A 96 -19.69 10.99 3.28
CA TYR A 96 -19.05 10.51 4.51
C TYR A 96 -19.71 11.20 5.71
N ALA A 97 -20.76 10.60 6.25
CA ALA A 97 -21.28 10.91 7.57
C ALA A 97 -20.62 9.92 8.56
N PRO A 98 -19.71 10.36 9.44
CA PRO A 98 -19.30 9.49 10.55
C PRO A 98 -20.52 9.21 11.41
N SER A 99 -20.77 7.93 11.70
CA SER A 99 -21.78 7.48 12.68
C SER A 99 -21.49 8.03 14.07
#